data_AF-A0A4V3GDD6-F1
#
_entry.id   AF-A0A4V3GDD6-F1
#
_cell.length_a   1.000
_cell.length_b   1.000
_cell.length_c   1.000
_cell.angle_alpha   90.00
_cell.angle_beta   90.00
_cell.angle_gamma   90.00
#
_symmetry.space_group_name_H-M   'P 1'
#
loop_
_entity.id
_entity.type
_entity.pdbx_description
1 polymer ?
#
loop_
_entity_poly.entity_id
_entity_poly.type
_entity_poly.pdbx_seq_one_letter_code
_entity_poly.pdbx_strand_id
1 'polypeptide(L)'
;MKTYERAFKVNAVKLSYERGKGQLACLARELGISPDNLYKWRKDFEKFGAGSFSGAGHPNLTPEQAVIRELERKIKDSKISLQILKRGTKYVSQGKIPSKNFIENNKSEFTIAKMLTVLEVSETTYYRTKKQELTDTESRVILLKQEITSIYYEFKRRYGCFKITRELQNRGFKIKNSSVKKYMRMLGLRRKIKRKFKVTTDSFHNHYVVPNLLNREFKVNDPAKVWASDITYIQTVKGFLYLTIVMDLFDRKIVGWNLSSNMSTKATTLPSWEMAVNSRKITKELIFHSDRGVQYANKLFTNSLDSNEFVKRSMSRRENHADNAVCESFFTHFKAELLVGNKLLSRKQMRIEVHEYIENWYNKKRRHSYLGYKTIEEFDKFNLI
;
A
#
# COMPACT_ATOMS: atom_id res chain seq x y z
N MET A 1 -25.64 45.17 54.40
CA MET A 1 -26.25 46.19 53.50
C MET A 1 -27.53 45.58 52.95
N LYS A 2 -28.73 46.14 53.21
CA LYS A 2 -29.99 45.57 52.67
C LYS A 2 -29.97 45.65 51.14
N THR A 3 -30.14 44.51 50.47
CA THR A 3 -30.27 44.41 49.02
C THR A 3 -31.75 44.50 48.65
N TYR A 4 -32.08 45.41 47.73
CA TYR A 4 -33.45 45.59 47.24
C TYR A 4 -33.54 45.13 45.79
N GLU A 5 -34.61 44.42 45.47
CA GLU A 5 -34.90 43.97 44.11
C GLU A 5 -35.12 45.15 43.15
N ARG A 6 -34.81 44.95 41.87
CA ARG A 6 -34.97 45.97 40.82
C ARG A 6 -36.42 46.45 40.72
N ALA A 7 -37.39 45.54 40.75
CA ALA A 7 -38.80 45.88 40.69
C ALA A 7 -39.22 46.80 41.84
N PHE A 8 -38.77 46.49 43.07
CA PHE A 8 -39.01 47.32 44.24
C PHE A 8 -38.43 48.73 44.09
N LYS A 9 -37.16 48.86 43.65
CA LYS A 9 -36.51 50.16 43.43
C LYS A 9 -37.23 51.00 42.38
N VAL A 10 -37.64 50.39 41.26
CA VAL A 10 -38.36 51.08 40.18
C VAL A 10 -39.73 51.56 40.68
N ASN A 11 -40.47 50.73 41.40
CA ASN A 11 -41.78 51.10 41.93
C ASN A 11 -41.67 52.20 42.99
N ALA A 12 -40.70 52.11 43.91
CA ALA A 12 -40.43 53.14 44.91
C ALA A 12 -40.12 54.51 44.28
N VAL A 13 -39.36 54.52 43.17
CA VAL A 13 -39.06 55.75 42.43
C VAL A 13 -40.29 56.30 41.70
N LYS A 14 -41.10 55.45 41.04
CA LYS A 14 -42.35 55.88 40.38
C LYS A 14 -43.33 56.52 41.36
N LEU A 15 -43.59 55.85 42.49
CA LEU A 15 -44.41 56.36 43.60
C LEU A 15 -43.88 57.71 44.13
N SER A 16 -42.56 57.92 44.12
CA SER A 16 -41.96 59.19 44.54
C SER A 16 -42.16 60.35 43.57
N TYR A 17 -42.45 60.08 42.30
CA TYR A 17 -42.82 61.10 41.32
C TYR A 17 -44.30 61.47 41.44
N GLU A 18 -45.17 60.52 41.76
CA GLU A 18 -46.62 60.72 41.93
C GLU A 18 -46.95 61.60 43.15
N ARG A 19 -46.23 61.45 44.28
CA ARG A 19 -46.49 62.22 45.52
C ARG A 19 -45.84 63.61 45.60
N GLY A 20 -44.95 63.97 44.68
CA GLY A 20 -44.25 65.27 44.67
C GLY A 20 -43.00 65.37 45.58
N LYS A 21 -42.09 66.32 45.28
CA LYS A 21 -40.73 66.41 45.87
C LYS A 21 -40.70 66.67 47.39
N GLY A 22 -41.73 67.32 47.95
CA GLY A 22 -41.78 67.69 49.38
C GLY A 22 -42.00 66.53 50.35
N GLN A 23 -42.35 65.33 49.87
CA GLN A 23 -42.75 64.19 50.71
C GLN A 23 -41.79 62.99 50.67
N LEU A 24 -40.60 63.15 50.07
CA LEU A 24 -39.61 62.07 49.88
C LEU A 24 -39.19 61.39 51.19
N ALA A 25 -38.97 62.17 52.26
CA ALA A 25 -38.57 61.63 53.55
C ALA A 25 -39.70 60.86 54.25
N CYS A 26 -40.96 61.23 54.00
CA CYS A 26 -42.13 60.54 54.53
C CYS A 26 -42.36 59.22 53.79
N LEU A 27 -42.32 59.25 52.46
CA LEU A 27 -42.46 58.06 51.60
C LEU A 27 -41.35 57.03 51.85
N ALA A 28 -40.11 57.47 52.03
CA ALA A 28 -39.01 56.57 52.36
C ALA A 28 -39.25 55.83 53.69
N ARG A 29 -39.78 56.54 54.70
CA ARG A 29 -40.16 55.95 56.00
C ARG A 29 -41.32 54.95 55.86
N GLU A 30 -42.35 55.26 55.07
CA GLU A 30 -43.47 54.34 54.79
C GLU A 30 -43.01 53.06 54.08
N LEU A 31 -42.07 53.18 53.13
CA LEU A 31 -41.51 52.04 52.38
C LEU A 31 -40.40 51.29 53.16
N GLY A 32 -40.10 51.68 54.40
CA GLY A 32 -39.07 51.05 55.23
C GLY A 32 -37.63 51.21 54.70
N ILE A 33 -37.36 52.26 53.93
CA ILE A 33 -36.05 52.55 53.31
C ILE A 33 -35.45 53.87 53.81
N SER A 34 -34.12 54.01 53.76
CA SER A 34 -33.47 55.29 54.04
C SER A 34 -33.85 56.33 52.98
N PRO A 35 -34.18 57.58 53.37
CA PRO A 35 -34.39 58.69 52.43
C PRO A 35 -33.25 58.87 51.43
N ASP A 36 -31.99 58.68 51.85
CA ASP A 36 -30.81 58.81 50.99
C ASP A 36 -30.80 57.78 49.84
N ASN A 37 -31.30 56.57 50.11
CA ASN A 37 -31.44 55.54 49.08
C ASN A 37 -32.48 55.95 48.05
N LEU A 38 -33.61 56.52 48.47
CA LEU A 38 -34.66 56.97 47.56
C LEU A 38 -34.20 58.16 46.71
N TYR A 39 -33.46 59.11 47.29
CA TYR A 39 -32.82 60.20 46.55
C TYR A 39 -31.83 59.69 45.50
N LYS A 40 -30.95 58.76 45.89
CA LYS A 40 -29.99 58.14 44.98
C LYS A 40 -30.68 57.38 43.85
N TRP A 41 -31.71 56.59 44.17
CA TRP A 41 -32.47 55.84 43.17
C TRP A 41 -33.22 56.75 42.22
N ARG A 42 -33.79 57.85 42.69
CA ARG A 42 -34.45 58.85 41.84
C ARG A 42 -33.47 59.51 40.88
N LYS A 43 -32.27 59.87 41.35
CA LYS A 43 -31.19 60.42 40.50
C LYS A 43 -30.67 59.41 39.47
N ASP A 44 -30.51 58.15 39.87
CA ASP A 44 -30.11 57.07 38.97
C ASP A 44 -31.21 56.75 37.93
N PHE A 45 -32.48 56.84 38.30
CA PHE A 45 -33.62 56.61 37.41
C PHE A 45 -33.85 57.77 36.44
N GLU A 46 -33.64 59.01 36.89
CA GLU A 46 -33.69 60.20 36.02
C GLU A 46 -32.60 60.15 34.95
N LYS A 47 -31.41 59.65 35.29
CA LYS A 47 -30.28 59.57 34.36
C LYS A 47 -30.32 58.37 33.41
N PHE A 48 -30.78 57.20 33.86
CA PHE A 48 -30.68 55.95 33.08
C PHE A 48 -32.04 55.30 32.76
N GLY A 49 -33.14 55.85 33.25
CA GLY A 49 -34.50 55.38 32.98
C GLY A 49 -34.69 53.89 33.25
N ALA A 50 -35.15 53.16 32.23
CA ALA A 50 -35.32 51.71 32.31
C ALA A 50 -34.00 50.94 32.52
N GLY A 51 -32.85 51.53 32.20
CA GLY A 51 -31.52 50.93 32.37
C GLY A 51 -30.90 51.12 33.76
N SER A 52 -31.61 51.73 34.70
CA SER A 52 -31.20 51.85 36.10
C SER A 52 -31.32 50.51 36.85
N PHE A 53 -30.49 50.36 37.88
CA PHE A 53 -30.47 49.21 38.79
C PHE A 53 -30.11 47.89 38.10
N SER A 54 -29.14 47.90 37.18
CA SER A 54 -28.65 46.75 36.41
C SER A 54 -27.97 45.64 37.22
N GLY A 55 -27.74 45.86 38.52
CA GLY A 55 -27.14 44.88 39.43
C GLY A 55 -25.61 45.00 39.53
N ALA A 56 -25.03 44.28 40.49
CA ALA A 56 -23.59 44.29 40.72
C ALA A 56 -22.84 43.73 39.49
N GLY A 57 -21.78 44.44 39.05
CA GLY A 57 -20.98 44.05 37.88
C GLY A 57 -21.50 44.53 36.53
N HIS A 58 -22.71 45.13 36.47
CA HIS A 58 -23.27 45.70 35.25
C HIS A 58 -23.46 47.21 35.38
N PRO A 59 -22.89 48.02 34.47
CA PRO A 59 -23.09 49.47 34.51
C PRO A 59 -24.54 49.81 34.17
N ASN A 60 -25.11 50.79 34.87
CA ASN A 60 -26.36 51.42 34.45
C ASN A 60 -26.08 52.14 33.12
N LEU A 61 -26.90 51.88 32.10
CA LEU A 61 -26.75 52.45 30.77
C LEU A 61 -28.06 53.10 30.36
N THR A 62 -28.01 54.21 29.64
CA THR A 62 -29.22 54.70 28.97
C THR A 62 -29.66 53.70 27.89
N PRO A 63 -30.93 53.72 27.45
CA PRO A 63 -31.36 52.90 26.33
C PRO A 63 -30.48 53.06 25.08
N GLU A 64 -30.05 54.30 24.74
CA GLU A 64 -29.14 54.50 23.60
C GLU A 64 -27.75 53.90 23.87
N GLN A 65 -27.20 54.07 25.07
CA GLN A 65 -25.90 53.50 25.43
C GLN A 65 -25.90 51.97 25.44
N ALA A 66 -27.03 51.34 25.82
CA ALA A 66 -27.20 49.90 25.75
C ALA A 66 -27.18 49.41 24.30
N VAL A 67 -27.88 50.10 23.39
CA VAL A 67 -27.88 49.78 21.96
C VAL A 67 -26.49 49.97 21.35
N ILE A 68 -25.82 51.10 21.63
CA ILE A 68 -24.45 51.36 21.15
C ILE A 68 -23.51 50.24 21.58
N ARG A 69 -23.54 49.86 22.86
CA ARG A 69 -22.70 48.78 23.39
C ARG A 69 -22.98 47.44 22.71
N GLU A 70 -24.24 47.13 22.44
CA GLU A 70 -24.60 45.91 21.74
C GLU A 70 -24.11 45.91 20.28
N LEU A 71 -24.26 47.03 19.58
CA LEU A 71 -23.78 47.21 18.21
C LEU A 71 -22.25 47.14 18.14
N GLU A 72 -21.54 47.81 19.05
CA GLU A 72 -20.08 47.73 19.17
C GLU A 72 -19.62 46.28 19.38
N ARG A 73 -20.32 45.53 20.25
CA ARG A 73 -20.06 44.11 20.46
C ARG A 73 -20.26 43.30 19.17
N LYS A 74 -21.38 43.51 18.45
CA LYS A 74 -21.66 42.84 17.16
C LYS A 74 -20.63 43.18 16.09
N ILE A 75 -20.19 44.44 16.01
CA ILE A 75 -19.15 44.89 15.08
C ILE A 75 -17.82 44.21 15.40
N LYS A 76 -17.42 44.17 16.69
CA LYS A 76 -16.20 43.48 17.13
C LYS A 76 -16.25 41.99 16.78
N ASP A 77 -17.37 41.34 17.06
CA ASP A 77 -17.57 39.91 16.79
C ASP A 77 -17.55 39.60 15.28
N SER A 78 -18.15 40.47 14.46
CA SER A 78 -18.16 40.36 13.00
C SER A 78 -16.77 40.55 12.41
N LYS A 79 -15.99 41.51 12.92
CA LYS A 79 -14.59 41.75 12.52
C LYS A 79 -13.71 40.53 12.80
N ILE A 80 -13.84 39.93 13.98
CA ILE A 80 -13.12 38.71 14.34
C ILE A 80 -13.51 37.55 13.41
N SER A 81 -14.81 37.35 13.18
CA SER A 81 -15.30 36.28 12.30
C SER A 81 -14.76 36.42 10.88
N LEU A 82 -14.72 37.65 10.35
CA LEU A 82 -14.19 37.94 9.02
C LEU A 82 -12.66 37.71 8.93
N GLN A 83 -11.90 38.01 9.98
CA GLN A 83 -10.48 37.68 10.04
C GLN A 83 -10.25 36.16 10.04
N ILE A 84 -11.01 35.42 10.83
CA ILE A 84 -10.94 33.95 10.88
C ILE A 84 -11.26 33.36 9.50
N LEU A 85 -12.31 33.81 8.82
CA LEU A 85 -12.64 33.35 7.47
C LEU A 85 -11.51 33.65 6.48
N LYS A 86 -11.06 34.90 6.39
CA LYS A 86 -9.99 35.29 5.45
C LYS A 86 -8.72 34.45 5.61
N ARG A 87 -8.34 34.12 6.85
CA ARG A 87 -7.13 33.34 7.13
C ARG A 87 -7.36 31.82 7.04
N GLY A 88 -8.53 31.35 7.46
CA GLY A 88 -8.82 29.95 7.74
C GLY A 88 -9.44 29.15 6.58
N THR A 89 -10.22 29.78 5.70
CA THR A 89 -11.06 29.06 4.71
C THR A 89 -10.24 28.14 3.78
N LYS A 90 -9.03 28.57 3.39
CA LYS A 90 -8.11 27.75 2.58
C LYS A 90 -7.73 26.43 3.26
N TYR A 91 -7.56 26.41 4.58
CA TYR A 91 -7.17 25.21 5.31
C TYR A 91 -8.34 24.22 5.43
N VAL A 92 -9.57 24.72 5.48
CA VAL A 92 -10.78 23.89 5.44
C VAL A 92 -10.88 23.13 4.11
N SER A 93 -10.65 23.80 2.98
CA SER A 93 -10.64 23.15 1.67
C SER A 93 -9.56 22.08 1.48
N GLN A 94 -8.47 22.13 2.27
CA GLN A 94 -7.38 21.16 2.22
C GLN A 94 -7.60 19.94 3.13
N GLY A 95 -8.68 19.95 3.93
CA GLY A 95 -9.11 18.83 4.76
C GLY A 95 -8.86 19.00 6.26
N LYS A 96 -9.04 17.90 7.00
CA LYS A 96 -9.14 17.89 8.48
C LYS A 96 -7.83 18.24 9.19
N ILE A 97 -6.69 17.76 8.69
CA ILE A 97 -5.37 18.00 9.31
C ILE A 97 -4.94 19.47 9.13
N PRO A 98 -4.98 20.06 7.93
CA PRO A 98 -4.69 21.49 7.76
C PRO A 98 -5.62 22.39 8.58
N SER A 99 -6.90 22.04 8.68
CA SER A 99 -7.88 22.75 9.53
C SER A 99 -7.50 22.73 11.01
N LYS A 100 -7.16 21.54 11.55
CA LYS A 100 -6.66 21.40 12.93
C LYS A 100 -5.42 22.27 13.15
N ASN A 101 -4.44 22.21 12.25
CA ASN A 101 -3.19 22.95 12.38
C ASN A 101 -3.42 24.46 12.38
N PHE A 102 -4.35 24.96 11.54
CA PHE A 102 -4.75 26.37 11.58
C PHE A 102 -5.33 26.76 12.94
N ILE A 103 -6.26 25.96 13.48
CA ILE A 103 -6.91 26.22 14.78
C ILE A 103 -5.87 26.23 15.92
N GLU A 104 -4.96 25.25 15.95
CA GLU A 104 -3.92 25.18 16.97
C GLU A 104 -2.93 26.36 16.91
N ASN A 105 -2.59 26.82 15.71
CA ASN A 105 -1.65 27.93 15.51
C ASN A 105 -2.26 29.30 15.83
N ASN A 106 -3.58 29.44 15.83
CA ASN A 106 -4.28 30.72 16.05
C ASN A 106 -5.04 30.77 17.39
N LYS A 107 -4.85 29.79 18.29
CA LYS A 107 -5.54 29.71 19.60
C LYS A 107 -5.15 30.81 20.59
N SER A 108 -4.05 31.51 20.36
CA SER A 108 -3.64 32.70 21.12
C SER A 108 -4.39 33.97 20.70
N GLU A 109 -4.85 34.04 19.45
CA GLU A 109 -5.54 35.20 18.87
C GLU A 109 -7.06 35.05 18.90
N PHE A 110 -7.57 33.83 18.72
CA PHE A 110 -9.01 33.53 18.65
C PHE A 110 -9.39 32.37 19.58
N THR A 111 -10.61 32.39 20.10
CA THR A 111 -11.12 31.26 20.87
C THR A 111 -11.43 30.07 19.95
N ILE A 112 -11.15 28.85 20.44
CA ILE A 112 -11.39 27.61 19.68
C ILE A 112 -12.86 27.50 19.28
N ALA A 113 -13.79 27.75 20.21
CA ALA A 113 -15.23 27.71 19.93
C ALA A 113 -15.63 28.66 18.79
N LYS A 114 -15.06 29.88 18.74
CA LYS A 114 -15.35 30.83 17.67
C LYS A 114 -14.78 30.36 16.34
N MET A 115 -13.54 29.86 16.32
CA MET A 115 -12.94 29.32 15.09
C MET A 115 -13.71 28.12 14.54
N LEU A 116 -14.14 27.19 15.40
CA LEU A 116 -14.94 26.03 14.99
C LEU A 116 -16.29 26.44 14.39
N THR A 117 -16.97 27.41 15.03
CA THR A 117 -18.26 27.93 14.55
C THR A 117 -18.10 28.62 13.19
N VAL A 118 -17.10 29.49 13.07
CA VAL A 118 -16.89 30.30 11.86
C VAL A 118 -16.39 29.48 10.67
N LEU A 119 -15.58 28.44 10.92
CA LEU A 119 -15.04 27.56 9.88
C LEU A 119 -15.94 26.34 9.60
N GLU A 120 -17.10 26.26 10.27
CA GLU A 120 -18.04 25.13 10.16
C GLU A 120 -17.39 23.76 10.45
N VAL A 121 -16.43 23.74 11.38
CA VAL A 121 -15.74 22.52 11.80
C VAL A 121 -16.41 21.96 13.04
N SER A 122 -16.87 20.72 12.96
CA SER A 122 -17.44 19.98 14.10
C SER A 122 -16.43 19.86 15.25
N GLU A 123 -16.87 20.22 16.46
CA GLU A 123 -16.08 20.13 17.69
C GLU A 123 -15.61 18.70 17.99
N THR A 124 -16.50 17.72 17.84
CA THR A 124 -16.15 16.30 17.99
C THR A 124 -15.10 15.86 16.98
N THR A 125 -15.15 16.38 15.74
CA THR A 125 -14.13 16.10 14.72
C THR A 125 -12.79 16.72 15.09
N TYR A 126 -12.76 17.97 15.56
CA TYR A 126 -11.54 18.66 15.99
C TYR A 126 -10.85 17.90 17.13
N TYR A 127 -11.55 17.56 18.21
CA TYR A 127 -10.95 16.86 19.35
C TYR A 127 -10.51 15.43 19.01
N ARG A 128 -11.23 14.72 18.13
CA ARG A 128 -10.79 13.42 17.62
C ARG A 128 -9.50 13.52 16.81
N THR A 129 -9.42 14.46 15.87
CA THR A 129 -8.19 14.71 15.09
C THR A 129 -7.07 15.29 15.94
N LYS A 130 -7.39 15.96 17.06
CA LYS A 130 -6.40 16.42 18.04
C LYS A 130 -5.71 15.27 18.76
N LYS A 131 -6.49 14.27 19.21
CA LYS A 131 -5.98 13.07 19.88
C LYS A 131 -5.20 12.10 18.97
N GLN A 132 -5.50 12.07 17.67
CA GLN A 132 -4.80 11.20 16.72
C GLN A 132 -3.65 11.96 16.03
N GLU A 133 -2.40 11.55 16.27
CA GLU A 133 -1.21 12.05 15.54
C GLU A 133 -1.18 11.55 14.08
N LEU A 134 -1.69 10.33 13.84
CA LEU A 134 -1.88 9.74 12.53
C LEU A 134 -3.32 9.24 12.41
N THR A 135 -3.94 9.51 11.27
CA THR A 135 -5.24 8.90 10.97
C THR A 135 -5.07 7.38 10.77
N ASP A 136 -6.11 6.60 11.03
CA ASP A 136 -6.09 5.13 10.81
C ASP A 136 -5.66 4.77 9.37
N THR A 137 -6.01 5.64 8.41
CA THR A 137 -5.63 5.48 7.01
C THR A 137 -4.13 5.65 6.81
N GLU A 138 -3.52 6.68 7.41
CA GLU A 138 -2.08 6.93 7.32
C GLU A 138 -1.29 5.80 7.98
N SER A 139 -1.69 5.38 9.19
CA SER A 139 -1.09 4.24 9.90
C SER A 139 -1.14 2.97 9.05
N ARG A 140 -2.29 2.68 8.42
CA ARG A 140 -2.42 1.54 7.51
C ARG A 140 -1.51 1.65 6.29
N VAL A 141 -1.37 2.84 5.70
CA VAL A 141 -0.48 3.06 4.54
C VAL A 141 0.99 2.88 4.93
N ILE A 142 1.39 3.34 6.11
CA ILE A 142 2.75 3.16 6.64
C ILE A 142 3.05 1.67 6.79
N LEU A 143 2.16 0.93 7.47
CA LEU A 143 2.29 -0.52 7.65
C LEU A 143 2.40 -1.25 6.30
N LEU A 144 1.51 -0.92 5.34
CA LEU A 144 1.55 -1.53 4.00
C LEU A 144 2.86 -1.24 3.26
N LYS A 145 3.41 -0.03 3.38
CA LYS A 145 4.71 0.31 2.77
C LYS A 145 5.86 -0.47 3.41
N GLN A 146 5.83 -0.64 4.73
CA GLN A 146 6.82 -1.44 5.46
C GLN A 146 6.76 -2.90 5.02
N GLU A 147 5.57 -3.50 4.97
CA GLU A 147 5.38 -4.88 4.52
C GLU A 147 5.77 -5.09 3.05
N ILE A 148 5.41 -4.17 2.15
CA ILE A 148 5.85 -4.20 0.75
C ILE A 148 7.38 -4.22 0.67
N THR A 149 8.04 -3.40 1.48
CA THR A 149 9.50 -3.29 1.51
C THR A 149 10.14 -4.57 2.07
N SER A 150 9.57 -5.12 3.15
CA SER A 150 9.98 -6.39 3.75
C SER A 150 9.92 -7.54 2.74
N ILE A 151 8.76 -7.76 2.11
CA ILE A 151 8.56 -8.78 1.07
C ILE A 151 9.53 -8.58 -0.10
N TYR A 152 9.73 -7.33 -0.53
CA TYR A 152 10.63 -7.03 -1.63
C TYR A 152 12.07 -7.48 -1.36
N TYR A 153 12.58 -7.28 -0.14
CA TYR A 153 13.94 -7.69 0.24
C TYR A 153 14.04 -9.17 0.61
N GLU A 154 13.02 -9.73 1.27
CA GLU A 154 12.91 -11.16 1.56
C GLU A 154 13.05 -11.99 0.27
N PHE A 155 12.37 -11.57 -0.79
CA PHE A 155 12.45 -12.22 -2.10
C PHE A 155 13.60 -11.70 -2.98
N LYS A 156 14.66 -11.17 -2.36
CA LYS A 156 15.91 -10.73 -3.01
C LYS A 156 15.66 -9.79 -4.21
N ARG A 157 14.61 -8.96 -4.16
CA ARG A 157 14.22 -8.00 -5.21
C ARG A 157 13.74 -8.66 -6.52
N ARG A 158 13.38 -9.95 -6.47
CA ARG A 158 12.91 -10.76 -7.62
C ARG A 158 11.41 -10.59 -7.88
N TYR A 159 10.64 -10.20 -6.88
CA TYR A 159 9.19 -10.02 -7.01
C TYR A 159 8.82 -8.60 -7.47
N GLY A 160 7.83 -8.54 -8.34
CA GLY A 160 7.16 -7.31 -8.75
C GLY A 160 5.75 -7.23 -8.16
N CYS A 161 5.00 -6.19 -8.56
CA CYS A 161 3.71 -5.83 -7.96
C CYS A 161 2.73 -7.00 -7.74
N PHE A 162 2.56 -7.88 -8.74
CA PHE A 162 1.58 -8.97 -8.65
C PHE A 162 1.98 -10.01 -7.61
N LYS A 163 3.25 -10.43 -7.58
CA LYS A 163 3.73 -11.43 -6.62
C LYS A 163 3.75 -10.85 -5.20
N ILE A 164 4.19 -9.60 -5.03
CA ILE A 164 4.13 -8.91 -3.74
C ILE A 164 2.69 -8.78 -3.24
N THR A 165 1.74 -8.47 -4.12
CA THR A 165 0.31 -8.42 -3.76
C THR A 165 -0.16 -9.78 -3.27
N ARG A 166 0.25 -10.88 -3.91
CA ARG A 166 -0.13 -12.22 -3.47
C ARG A 166 0.46 -12.58 -2.11
N GLU A 167 1.72 -12.23 -1.86
CA GLU A 167 2.34 -12.42 -0.54
C GLU A 167 1.63 -11.62 0.56
N LEU A 168 1.26 -10.37 0.27
CA LEU A 168 0.46 -9.55 1.20
C LEU A 168 -0.90 -10.20 1.49
N GLN A 169 -1.59 -10.69 0.47
CA GLN A 169 -2.87 -11.38 0.65
C GLN A 169 -2.72 -12.65 1.49
N ASN A 170 -1.65 -13.42 1.28
CA ASN A 170 -1.35 -14.59 2.09
C ASN A 170 -1.02 -14.23 3.55
N ARG A 171 -0.49 -13.03 3.81
CA ARG A 171 -0.31 -12.47 5.17
C ARG A 171 -1.59 -11.84 5.76
N GLY A 172 -2.75 -12.00 5.10
CA GLY A 172 -4.03 -11.49 5.57
C GLY A 172 -4.38 -10.07 5.14
N PHE A 173 -3.54 -9.39 4.36
CA PHE A 173 -3.83 -8.02 3.89
C PHE A 173 -4.84 -8.01 2.73
N LYS A 174 -5.92 -7.26 2.90
CA LYS A 174 -6.88 -6.96 1.82
C LYS A 174 -6.39 -5.79 0.97
N ILE A 175 -5.62 -6.09 -0.08
CA ILE A 175 -5.05 -5.07 -0.98
C ILE A 175 -5.13 -5.48 -2.46
N LYS A 176 -5.31 -4.48 -3.32
CA LYS A 176 -5.35 -4.62 -4.79
C LYS A 176 -3.97 -4.36 -5.41
N ASN A 177 -3.71 -4.97 -6.57
CA ASN A 177 -2.47 -4.79 -7.34
C ASN A 177 -2.15 -3.30 -7.61
N SER A 178 -3.16 -2.48 -7.88
CA SER A 178 -3.01 -1.04 -8.16
C SER A 178 -2.43 -0.27 -6.97
N SER A 179 -2.85 -0.59 -5.75
CA SER A 179 -2.34 0.00 -4.52
C SER A 179 -0.87 -0.38 -4.29
N VAL A 180 -0.53 -1.66 -4.43
CA VAL A 180 0.86 -2.13 -4.31
C VAL A 180 1.74 -1.46 -5.37
N LYS A 181 1.29 -1.38 -6.63
CA LYS A 181 2.00 -0.68 -7.70
C LYS A 181 2.23 0.80 -7.37
N LYS A 182 1.24 1.49 -6.81
CA LYS A 182 1.37 2.89 -6.35
C LYS A 182 2.44 3.00 -5.26
N TYR A 183 2.36 2.18 -4.22
CA TYR A 183 3.30 2.24 -3.10
C TYR A 183 4.73 1.84 -3.50
N MET A 184 4.91 0.80 -4.32
CA MET A 184 6.22 0.45 -4.86
C MET A 184 6.84 1.62 -5.66
N ARG A 185 6.05 2.34 -6.47
CA ARG A 185 6.53 3.52 -7.19
C ARG A 185 6.96 4.64 -6.24
N MET A 186 6.17 4.92 -5.20
CA MET A 186 6.50 5.92 -4.18
C MET A 186 7.79 5.57 -3.42
N LEU A 187 8.04 4.28 -3.19
CA LEU A 187 9.24 3.76 -2.51
C LEU A 187 10.45 3.57 -3.45
N GLY A 188 10.31 3.86 -4.75
CA GLY A 188 11.37 3.63 -5.73
C GLY A 188 11.71 2.15 -6.00
N LEU A 189 10.88 1.21 -5.56
CA LEU A 189 11.14 -0.22 -5.67
C LEU A 189 10.85 -0.74 -7.09
N ARG A 190 11.87 -1.31 -7.73
CA ARG A 190 11.77 -1.91 -9.08
C ARG A 190 12.41 -3.30 -9.10
N ARG A 191 11.66 -4.28 -9.61
CA ARG A 191 12.17 -5.66 -9.79
C ARG A 191 13.46 -5.65 -10.60
N LYS A 192 14.41 -6.53 -10.24
CA LYS A 192 15.59 -6.81 -11.08
C LYS A 192 15.15 -7.32 -12.47
N ILE A 193 15.60 -6.65 -13.53
CA ILE A 193 15.36 -7.04 -14.92
C ILE A 193 16.70 -7.02 -15.65
N LYS A 194 16.97 -8.02 -16.50
CA LYS A 194 18.11 -8.04 -17.42
C LYS A 194 17.68 -7.47 -18.79
N ARG A 195 18.58 -6.73 -19.46
CA ARG A 195 18.42 -6.34 -20.88
C ARG A 195 18.67 -7.53 -21.82
N LYS A 196 18.10 -7.45 -23.03
CA LYS A 196 17.98 -8.51 -24.06
C LYS A 196 19.24 -9.35 -24.26
N PHE A 197 19.02 -10.65 -24.48
CA PHE A 197 20.02 -11.65 -24.83
C PHE A 197 19.96 -11.98 -26.33
N LYS A 198 21.10 -12.39 -26.90
CA LYS A 198 21.34 -12.63 -28.33
C LYS A 198 21.18 -14.12 -28.63
N VAL A 199 20.60 -14.46 -29.79
CA VAL A 199 20.37 -15.84 -30.26
C VAL A 199 21.70 -16.54 -30.53
N THR A 200 21.87 -17.80 -30.12
CA THR A 200 23.16 -18.53 -30.21
C THR A 200 23.04 -20.00 -30.61
N THR A 201 22.01 -20.41 -31.34
CA THR A 201 21.92 -21.81 -31.82
C THR A 201 22.02 -21.88 -33.32
N ASP A 202 23.10 -22.52 -33.79
CA ASP A 202 23.21 -23.02 -35.16
C ASP A 202 22.43 -24.34 -35.24
N SER A 203 21.42 -24.39 -36.10
CA SER A 203 20.50 -25.53 -36.25
C SER A 203 20.70 -26.28 -37.58
N PHE A 204 21.85 -26.10 -38.22
CA PHE A 204 22.19 -26.79 -39.46
C PHE A 204 22.80 -28.19 -39.21
N HIS A 205 21.96 -29.18 -38.88
CA HIS A 205 22.32 -30.61 -38.98
C HIS A 205 21.09 -31.51 -39.17
N ASN A 206 21.27 -32.68 -39.80
CA ASN A 206 20.19 -33.63 -40.12
C ASN A 206 20.17 -34.90 -39.25
N HIS A 207 20.96 -34.97 -38.18
CA HIS A 207 21.03 -36.19 -37.35
C HIS A 207 19.78 -36.35 -36.46
N TYR A 208 19.12 -37.51 -36.51
CA TYR A 208 18.06 -37.99 -35.59
C TYR A 208 16.95 -36.99 -35.19
N VAL A 209 16.58 -36.08 -36.09
CA VAL A 209 15.51 -35.11 -35.86
C VAL A 209 14.13 -35.79 -35.95
N VAL A 210 13.22 -35.45 -35.05
CA VAL A 210 11.84 -35.96 -35.02
C VAL A 210 10.80 -34.83 -35.20
N PRO A 211 9.55 -35.14 -35.59
CA PRO A 211 8.48 -34.14 -35.72
C PRO A 211 8.17 -33.40 -34.41
N ASN A 212 7.54 -32.23 -34.53
CA ASN A 212 7.03 -31.50 -33.37
C ASN A 212 5.65 -32.07 -32.97
N LEU A 213 5.62 -32.90 -31.93
CA LEU A 213 4.39 -33.45 -31.35
C LEU A 213 3.74 -32.49 -30.35
N LEU A 214 4.54 -31.68 -29.64
CA LEU A 214 4.02 -30.73 -28.65
C LEU A 214 3.15 -29.64 -29.27
N ASN A 215 3.49 -29.20 -30.48
CA ASN A 215 2.76 -28.18 -31.25
C ASN A 215 2.37 -26.92 -30.44
N ARG A 216 3.23 -26.51 -29.50
CA ARG A 216 3.03 -25.37 -28.58
C ARG A 216 1.86 -25.53 -27.59
N GLU A 217 1.36 -26.75 -27.39
CA GLU A 217 0.37 -27.08 -26.37
C GLU A 217 1.03 -27.13 -24.99
N PHE A 218 1.37 -25.94 -24.46
CA PHE A 218 2.08 -25.83 -23.18
C PHE A 218 1.18 -26.00 -21.95
N LYS A 219 -0.14 -26.18 -22.14
CA LYS A 219 -1.09 -26.41 -21.06
C LYS A 219 -1.32 -27.91 -20.92
N VAL A 220 -0.75 -28.48 -19.87
CA VAL A 220 -0.78 -29.91 -19.59
C VAL A 220 -1.53 -30.13 -18.28
N ASN A 221 -2.43 -31.12 -18.27
CA ASN A 221 -3.37 -31.34 -17.17
C ASN A 221 -2.92 -32.40 -16.17
N ASP A 222 -1.87 -33.18 -16.47
CA ASP A 222 -1.34 -34.21 -15.58
C ASP A 222 0.19 -34.17 -15.51
N PRO A 223 0.79 -34.52 -14.37
CA PRO A 223 2.25 -34.62 -14.25
C PRO A 223 2.81 -35.69 -15.19
N ALA A 224 4.06 -35.53 -15.60
CA ALA A 224 4.79 -36.47 -16.45
C ALA A 224 4.13 -36.80 -17.80
N LYS A 225 3.28 -35.90 -18.33
CA LYS A 225 2.76 -35.99 -19.71
C LYS A 225 3.62 -35.27 -20.74
N VAL A 226 4.22 -34.13 -20.37
CA VAL A 226 5.14 -33.42 -21.24
C VAL A 226 6.29 -32.87 -20.41
N TRP A 227 7.51 -33.26 -20.78
CA TRP A 227 8.73 -32.66 -20.29
C TRP A 227 9.39 -31.87 -21.40
N ALA A 228 9.73 -30.60 -21.13
CA ALA A 228 10.50 -29.78 -22.05
C ALA A 228 11.94 -29.62 -21.55
N SER A 229 12.90 -29.64 -22.46
CA SER A 229 14.33 -29.53 -22.15
C SER A 229 15.00 -28.48 -23.03
N ASP A 230 16.00 -27.81 -22.45
CA ASP A 230 16.81 -26.82 -23.14
C ASP A 230 18.17 -26.64 -22.44
N ILE A 231 19.15 -26.11 -23.17
CA ILE A 231 20.49 -25.86 -22.68
C ILE A 231 20.82 -24.37 -22.79
N THR A 232 21.37 -23.79 -21.72
CA THR A 232 21.96 -22.45 -21.77
C THR A 232 23.40 -22.46 -21.29
N TYR A 233 24.22 -21.54 -21.80
CA TYR A 233 25.50 -21.23 -21.20
C TYR A 233 25.38 -20.16 -20.10
N ILE A 234 26.28 -20.25 -19.12
CA ILE A 234 26.44 -19.34 -18.00
C ILE A 234 27.91 -18.92 -17.95
N GLN A 235 28.16 -17.60 -18.00
CA GLN A 235 29.52 -17.08 -17.92
C GLN A 235 30.04 -17.13 -16.48
N THR A 236 31.30 -17.56 -16.33
CA THR A 236 32.03 -17.60 -15.05
C THR A 236 33.33 -16.80 -15.17
N VAL A 237 34.10 -16.69 -14.09
CA VAL A 237 35.44 -16.06 -14.14
C VAL A 237 36.35 -16.77 -15.15
N LYS A 238 36.22 -18.10 -15.29
CA LYS A 238 37.05 -18.91 -16.19
C LYS A 238 36.16 -19.66 -17.18
N GLY A 239 35.82 -19.00 -18.28
CA GLY A 239 35.00 -19.56 -19.37
C GLY A 239 33.53 -19.77 -18.98
N PHE A 240 32.89 -20.74 -19.63
CA PHE A 240 31.46 -21.00 -19.50
C PHE A 240 31.16 -22.32 -18.79
N LEU A 241 29.97 -22.38 -18.19
CA LEU A 241 29.29 -23.60 -17.79
C LEU A 241 28.02 -23.76 -18.61
N TYR A 242 27.60 -24.99 -18.84
CA TYR A 242 26.40 -25.34 -19.61
C TYR A 242 25.36 -25.92 -18.67
N LEU A 243 24.25 -25.22 -18.50
CA LEU A 243 23.11 -25.64 -17.71
C LEU A 243 22.08 -26.27 -18.62
N THR A 244 21.81 -27.56 -18.41
CA THR A 244 20.69 -28.27 -19.03
C THR A 244 19.58 -28.43 -18.02
N ILE A 245 18.34 -28.21 -18.41
CA ILE A 245 17.17 -28.44 -17.56
C ILE A 245 16.18 -29.38 -18.24
N VAL A 246 15.38 -30.07 -17.42
CA VAL A 246 14.18 -30.81 -17.80
C VAL A 246 13.05 -30.28 -16.93
N MET A 247 12.06 -29.65 -17.56
CA MET A 247 10.90 -29.04 -16.92
C MET A 247 9.66 -29.88 -17.21
N ASP A 248 8.90 -30.20 -16.17
CA ASP A 248 7.55 -30.71 -16.35
C ASP A 248 6.57 -29.56 -16.62
N LEU A 249 5.80 -29.65 -17.71
CA LEU A 249 4.91 -28.56 -18.13
C LEU A 249 3.64 -28.45 -17.28
N PHE A 250 3.28 -29.50 -16.53
CA PHE A 250 2.10 -29.52 -15.66
C PHE A 250 2.19 -28.46 -14.56
N ASP A 251 3.25 -28.51 -13.76
CA ASP A 251 3.48 -27.65 -12.60
C ASP A 251 4.63 -26.66 -12.81
N ARG A 252 5.33 -26.72 -13.95
CA ARG A 252 6.56 -25.95 -14.25
C ARG A 252 7.74 -26.33 -13.36
N LYS A 253 7.72 -27.48 -12.68
CA LYS A 253 8.84 -27.91 -11.85
C LYS A 253 10.04 -28.29 -12.73
N ILE A 254 11.25 -27.86 -12.34
CA ILE A 254 12.46 -28.43 -12.91
C ILE A 254 12.68 -29.78 -12.23
N VAL A 255 12.40 -30.85 -12.95
CA VAL A 255 12.49 -32.23 -12.45
C VAL A 255 13.89 -32.80 -12.63
N GLY A 256 14.67 -32.30 -13.58
CA GLY A 256 16.08 -32.65 -13.72
C GLY A 256 16.90 -31.48 -14.22
N TRP A 257 18.15 -31.40 -13.82
CA TRP A 257 19.09 -30.42 -14.34
C TRP A 257 20.54 -30.87 -14.15
N ASN A 258 21.46 -30.34 -14.96
CA ASN A 258 22.88 -30.57 -14.77
C ASN A 258 23.72 -29.37 -15.20
N LEU A 259 24.86 -29.15 -14.52
CA LEU A 259 25.80 -28.06 -14.83
C LEU A 259 27.19 -28.59 -15.20
N SER A 260 27.51 -28.49 -16.49
CA SER A 260 28.72 -29.05 -17.10
C SER A 260 29.74 -27.98 -17.51
N SER A 261 31.01 -28.37 -17.63
CA SER A 261 32.08 -27.56 -18.23
C SER A 261 32.24 -27.76 -19.75
N ASN A 262 31.57 -28.75 -20.34
CA ASN A 262 31.58 -29.01 -21.78
C ASN A 262 30.17 -29.32 -22.30
N MET A 263 29.96 -29.21 -23.62
CA MET A 263 28.65 -29.34 -24.25
C MET A 263 28.38 -30.76 -24.82
N SER A 264 29.09 -31.78 -24.33
CA SER A 264 28.85 -33.15 -24.79
C SER A 264 27.55 -33.71 -24.22
N THR A 265 26.83 -34.52 -25.00
CA THR A 265 25.61 -35.23 -24.57
C THR A 265 25.79 -35.97 -23.23
N LYS A 266 26.94 -36.64 -23.04
CA LYS A 266 27.29 -37.36 -21.80
C LYS A 266 27.40 -36.44 -20.58
N ALA A 267 27.78 -35.18 -20.78
CA ALA A 267 27.94 -34.23 -19.71
C ALA A 267 26.73 -33.30 -19.55
N THR A 268 25.81 -33.21 -20.51
CA THR A 268 24.68 -32.27 -20.47
C THR A 268 23.34 -32.97 -20.37
N THR A 269 22.81 -33.46 -21.49
CA THR A 269 21.43 -33.94 -21.62
C THR A 269 21.21 -35.26 -20.89
N LEU A 270 22.15 -36.21 -20.97
CA LEU A 270 22.03 -37.51 -20.30
C LEU A 270 21.89 -37.39 -18.77
N PRO A 271 22.81 -36.72 -18.03
CA PRO A 271 22.67 -36.58 -16.58
C PRO A 271 21.39 -35.83 -16.17
N SER A 272 20.95 -34.84 -16.96
CA SER A 272 19.71 -34.11 -16.67
C SER A 272 18.46 -34.97 -16.86
N TRP A 273 18.48 -35.89 -17.84
CA TRP A 273 17.43 -36.87 -18.07
C TRP A 273 17.39 -37.91 -16.96
N GLU A 274 18.53 -38.49 -16.58
CA GLU A 274 18.64 -39.45 -15.49
C GLU A 274 18.10 -38.85 -14.17
N MET A 275 18.46 -37.60 -13.87
CA MET A 275 17.92 -36.89 -12.72
C MET A 275 16.40 -36.71 -12.79
N ALA A 276 15.85 -36.39 -13.97
CA ALA A 276 14.42 -36.21 -14.17
C ALA A 276 13.63 -37.50 -13.95
N VAL A 277 14.10 -38.61 -14.52
CA VAL A 277 13.48 -39.94 -14.35
C VAL A 277 13.50 -40.38 -12.89
N ASN A 278 14.60 -40.10 -12.18
CA ASN A 278 14.72 -40.41 -10.75
C ASN A 278 13.82 -39.53 -9.86
N SER A 279 13.54 -38.29 -10.27
CA SER A 279 12.76 -37.35 -9.45
C SER A 279 11.24 -37.43 -9.68
N ARG A 280 10.81 -37.85 -10.88
CA ARG A 280 9.39 -37.98 -11.22
C ARG A 280 9.16 -39.21 -12.08
N LYS A 281 8.42 -40.18 -11.53
CA LYS A 281 8.10 -41.43 -12.22
C LYS A 281 7.27 -41.19 -13.47
N ILE A 282 7.62 -41.92 -14.53
CA ILE A 282 6.88 -41.97 -15.80
C ILE A 282 5.98 -43.21 -15.72
N THR A 283 4.66 -43.00 -15.62
CA THR A 283 3.67 -44.09 -15.47
C THR A 283 2.75 -44.23 -16.67
N LYS A 284 2.77 -43.25 -17.57
CA LYS A 284 1.96 -43.15 -18.79
C LYS A 284 2.82 -42.51 -19.87
N GLU A 285 2.27 -42.43 -21.08
CA GLU A 285 2.91 -41.76 -22.21
C GLU A 285 3.40 -40.34 -21.84
N LEU A 286 4.70 -40.11 -22.08
CA LEU A 286 5.41 -38.85 -21.86
C LEU A 286 5.93 -38.34 -23.21
N ILE A 287 5.61 -37.09 -23.54
CA ILE A 287 6.29 -36.37 -24.62
C ILE A 287 7.55 -35.71 -24.03
N PHE A 288 8.73 -36.09 -24.54
CA PHE A 288 9.97 -35.36 -24.28
C PHE A 288 10.23 -34.37 -25.41
N HIS A 289 10.09 -33.08 -25.13
CA HIS A 289 10.24 -31.99 -26.08
C HIS A 289 11.57 -31.25 -25.92
N SER A 290 12.34 -31.10 -26.99
CA SER A 290 13.58 -30.30 -26.99
C SER A 290 13.69 -29.42 -28.24
N ASP A 291 14.71 -28.55 -28.26
CA ASP A 291 15.13 -27.97 -29.53
C ASP A 291 15.83 -29.03 -30.41
N ARG A 292 16.31 -28.59 -31.58
CA ARG A 292 17.05 -29.44 -32.52
C ARG A 292 18.55 -29.47 -32.23
N GLY A 293 19.02 -29.10 -31.04
CA GLY A 293 20.46 -29.08 -30.74
C GLY A 293 21.12 -30.45 -30.91
N VAL A 294 22.39 -30.46 -31.33
CA VAL A 294 23.17 -31.69 -31.57
C VAL A 294 23.20 -32.64 -30.36
N GLN A 295 23.03 -32.11 -29.15
CA GLN A 295 23.02 -32.89 -27.91
C GLN A 295 21.76 -33.76 -27.77
N TYR A 296 20.62 -33.26 -28.25
CA TYR A 296 19.33 -33.96 -28.26
C TYR A 296 19.17 -34.87 -29.48
N ALA A 297 19.76 -34.46 -30.61
CA ALA A 297 19.89 -35.24 -31.84
C ALA A 297 20.99 -36.33 -31.80
N ASN A 298 21.58 -36.59 -30.63
CA ASN A 298 22.68 -37.55 -30.48
C ASN A 298 22.16 -38.97 -30.23
N LYS A 299 22.77 -39.97 -30.89
CA LYS A 299 22.41 -41.39 -30.76
C LYS A 299 22.38 -41.89 -29.31
N LEU A 300 23.34 -41.46 -28.47
CA LEU A 300 23.37 -41.87 -27.06
C LEU A 300 22.15 -41.36 -26.30
N PHE A 301 21.74 -40.12 -26.57
CA PHE A 301 20.57 -39.53 -25.92
C PHE A 301 19.28 -40.15 -26.44
N THR A 302 19.15 -40.31 -27.76
CA THR A 302 17.96 -40.94 -28.35
C THR A 302 17.77 -42.36 -27.84
N ASN A 303 18.84 -43.16 -27.76
CA ASN A 303 18.77 -44.51 -27.19
C ASN A 303 18.34 -44.52 -25.72
N SER A 304 18.75 -43.52 -24.94
CA SER A 304 18.38 -43.41 -23.53
C SER A 304 16.92 -42.97 -23.32
N LEU A 305 16.33 -42.24 -24.27
CA LEU A 305 14.91 -41.93 -24.27
C LEU A 305 14.10 -43.15 -24.74
N ASP A 306 14.51 -43.74 -25.86
CA ASP A 306 13.83 -44.87 -26.51
C ASP A 306 13.90 -46.17 -25.67
N SER A 307 14.78 -46.24 -24.66
CA SER A 307 14.79 -47.34 -23.68
C SER A 307 13.58 -47.35 -22.74
N ASN A 308 12.78 -46.28 -22.72
CA ASN A 308 11.52 -46.22 -21.99
C ASN A 308 10.36 -46.19 -23.00
N GLU A 309 9.55 -47.26 -23.02
CA GLU A 309 8.46 -47.45 -23.99
C GLU A 309 7.37 -46.36 -23.93
N PHE A 310 7.25 -45.66 -22.79
CA PHE A 310 6.28 -44.59 -22.64
C PHE A 310 6.76 -43.25 -23.22
N VAL A 311 8.03 -43.13 -23.61
CA VAL A 311 8.61 -41.84 -24.01
C VAL A 311 8.50 -41.65 -25.52
N LYS A 312 7.78 -40.59 -25.92
CA LYS A 312 7.75 -40.11 -27.30
C LYS A 312 8.60 -38.86 -27.44
N ARG A 313 9.55 -38.89 -28.37
CA ARG A 313 10.41 -37.74 -28.69
C ARG A 313 9.64 -36.71 -29.51
N SER A 314 9.84 -35.44 -29.19
CA SER A 314 9.35 -34.30 -29.95
C SER A 314 10.45 -33.25 -30.06
N MET A 315 10.59 -32.62 -31.22
CA MET A 315 11.56 -31.52 -31.39
C MET A 315 10.91 -30.28 -32.00
N SER A 316 11.41 -29.10 -31.63
CA SER A 316 11.02 -27.83 -32.25
C SER A 316 11.14 -27.89 -33.77
N ARG A 317 10.31 -27.10 -34.47
CA ARG A 317 10.51 -26.85 -35.90
C ARG A 317 11.80 -26.04 -36.10
N ARG A 318 12.37 -26.14 -37.30
CA ARG A 318 13.59 -25.40 -37.65
C ARG A 318 13.37 -23.90 -37.45
N GLU A 319 14.34 -23.23 -36.82
CA GLU A 319 14.35 -21.77 -36.57
C GLU A 319 13.11 -21.25 -35.82
N ASN A 320 12.43 -22.11 -35.04
CA ASN A 320 11.18 -21.77 -34.36
C ASN A 320 11.34 -21.79 -32.83
N HIS A 321 11.89 -20.69 -32.30
CA HIS A 321 12.08 -20.46 -30.86
C HIS A 321 10.78 -20.57 -30.04
N ALA A 322 9.65 -20.19 -30.65
CA ALA A 322 8.35 -20.24 -29.98
C ALA A 322 7.90 -21.67 -29.64
N ASP A 323 8.46 -22.71 -30.27
CA ASP A 323 8.15 -24.09 -29.96
C ASP A 323 8.69 -24.53 -28.58
N ASN A 324 9.75 -23.88 -28.06
CA ASN A 324 10.33 -24.14 -26.73
C ASN A 324 10.22 -22.94 -25.76
N ALA A 325 9.22 -22.07 -25.97
CA ALA A 325 9.08 -20.79 -25.27
C ALA A 325 9.06 -20.88 -23.72
N VAL A 326 8.65 -22.03 -23.18
CA VAL A 326 8.57 -22.28 -21.72
C VAL A 326 9.97 -22.36 -21.08
N CYS A 327 10.90 -23.06 -21.72
CA CYS A 327 12.30 -23.14 -21.30
C CYS A 327 13.03 -21.81 -21.52
N GLU A 328 12.77 -21.14 -22.65
CA GLU A 328 13.33 -19.81 -22.92
C GLU A 328 12.89 -18.78 -21.87
N SER A 329 11.62 -18.82 -21.47
CA SER A 329 11.08 -18.00 -20.39
C SER A 329 11.77 -18.30 -19.07
N PHE A 330 11.98 -19.59 -18.73
CA PHE A 330 12.77 -19.96 -17.56
C PHE A 330 14.16 -19.35 -17.59
N PHE A 331 14.92 -19.55 -18.68
CA PHE A 331 16.30 -19.05 -18.76
C PHE A 331 16.38 -17.52 -18.74
N THR A 332 15.39 -16.84 -19.30
CA THR A 332 15.27 -15.38 -19.21
C THR A 332 15.16 -14.93 -17.75
N HIS A 333 14.28 -15.57 -16.96
CA HIS A 333 14.12 -15.26 -15.55
C HIS A 333 15.35 -15.67 -14.72
N PHE A 334 15.87 -16.87 -14.96
CA PHE A 334 17.07 -17.39 -14.30
C PHE A 334 18.25 -16.44 -14.47
N LYS A 335 18.57 -16.05 -15.72
CA LYS A 335 19.65 -15.09 -16.01
C LYS A 335 19.37 -13.72 -15.40
N ALA A 336 18.12 -13.26 -15.37
CA ALA A 336 17.77 -11.96 -14.79
C ALA A 336 17.82 -11.93 -13.26
N GLU A 337 17.50 -13.03 -12.60
CA GLU A 337 17.38 -13.08 -11.15
C GLU A 337 18.66 -13.56 -10.46
N LEU A 338 19.43 -14.42 -11.11
CA LEU A 338 20.69 -14.97 -10.59
C LEU A 338 21.91 -14.16 -11.06
N LEU A 339 21.96 -13.75 -12.33
CA LEU A 339 23.18 -13.16 -12.92
C LEU A 339 23.21 -11.63 -12.86
N VAL A 340 22.10 -10.95 -12.51
CA VAL A 340 22.06 -9.47 -12.43
C VAL A 340 22.59 -8.98 -11.08
N GLY A 341 23.78 -8.37 -11.15
CA GLY A 341 24.50 -7.79 -10.01
C GLY A 341 25.56 -8.71 -9.39
N ASN A 342 25.70 -9.95 -9.89
CA ASN A 342 26.78 -10.84 -9.47
C ASN A 342 28.02 -10.57 -10.32
N LYS A 343 29.12 -10.16 -9.66
CA LYS A 343 30.47 -10.25 -10.25
C LYS A 343 30.68 -11.68 -10.71
N LEU A 344 31.37 -11.88 -11.84
CA LEU A 344 31.63 -13.23 -12.38
C LEU A 344 32.07 -14.15 -11.25
N LEU A 345 31.36 -15.28 -11.08
CA LEU A 345 31.64 -16.24 -10.02
C LEU A 345 32.59 -17.33 -10.52
N SER A 346 33.34 -17.95 -9.61
CA SER A 346 34.06 -19.18 -9.93
C SER A 346 33.09 -20.31 -10.31
N ARG A 347 33.57 -21.34 -11.01
CA ARG A 347 32.74 -22.50 -11.36
C ARG A 347 32.14 -23.20 -10.13
N LYS A 348 32.88 -23.26 -9.02
CA LYS A 348 32.41 -23.86 -7.76
C LYS A 348 31.28 -23.05 -7.13
N GLN A 349 31.44 -21.73 -7.03
CA GLN A 349 30.38 -20.84 -6.53
C GLN A 349 29.15 -20.85 -7.42
N MET A 350 29.33 -20.85 -8.75
CA MET A 350 28.20 -20.90 -9.69
C MET A 350 27.37 -22.18 -9.52
N ARG A 351 28.00 -23.34 -9.26
CA ARG A 351 27.27 -24.58 -8.96
C ARG A 351 26.37 -24.45 -7.75
N ILE A 352 26.86 -23.86 -6.66
CA ILE A 352 26.10 -23.62 -5.43
C ILE A 352 24.92 -22.68 -5.70
N GLU A 353 25.17 -21.58 -6.41
CA GLU A 353 24.14 -20.59 -6.74
C GLU A 353 23.06 -21.15 -7.68
N VAL A 354 23.42 -21.98 -8.65
CA VAL A 354 22.46 -22.66 -9.54
C VAL A 354 21.62 -23.65 -8.76
N HIS A 355 22.24 -24.47 -7.91
CA HIS A 355 21.54 -25.42 -7.05
C HIS A 355 20.53 -24.69 -6.14
N GLU A 356 20.99 -23.67 -5.42
CA GLU A 356 20.13 -22.86 -4.55
C GLU A 356 18.99 -22.18 -5.33
N TYR A 357 19.27 -21.72 -6.55
CA TYR A 357 18.25 -21.12 -7.40
C TYR A 357 17.19 -22.12 -7.85
N ILE A 358 17.58 -23.32 -8.32
CA ILE A 358 16.63 -24.29 -8.88
C ILE A 358 15.87 -24.99 -7.74
N GLU A 359 16.60 -25.61 -6.82
CA GLU A 359 16.02 -26.49 -5.80
C GLU A 359 15.26 -25.74 -4.72
N ASN A 360 15.82 -24.63 -4.21
CA ASN A 360 15.27 -23.96 -3.04
C ASN A 360 14.45 -22.72 -3.42
N TRP A 361 14.84 -22.00 -4.46
CA TRP A 361 14.08 -20.83 -4.90
C TRP A 361 12.98 -21.16 -5.90
N TYR A 362 13.34 -21.70 -7.07
CA TYR A 362 12.41 -21.88 -8.19
C TYR A 362 11.38 -22.98 -7.92
N ASN A 363 11.83 -24.15 -7.46
CA ASN A 363 10.97 -25.29 -7.22
C ASN A 363 10.10 -25.16 -5.95
N LYS A 364 10.58 -24.48 -4.89
CA LYS A 364 9.86 -24.42 -3.60
C LYS A 364 9.16 -23.09 -3.31
N LYS A 365 9.86 -21.96 -3.53
CA LYS A 365 9.41 -20.64 -3.03
C LYS A 365 8.81 -19.73 -4.09
N ARG A 366 9.13 -19.95 -5.37
CA ARG A 366 8.72 -19.06 -6.46
C ARG A 366 7.23 -19.22 -6.77
N ARG A 367 6.52 -18.08 -6.78
CA ARG A 367 5.17 -17.99 -7.35
C ARG A 367 5.21 -17.92 -8.87
N HIS A 368 4.37 -18.72 -9.52
CA HIS A 368 4.29 -18.83 -10.98
C HIS A 368 2.97 -18.27 -11.50
N SER A 369 3.01 -17.37 -12.48
CA SER A 369 1.78 -16.82 -13.07
C SER A 369 0.94 -17.90 -13.77
N TYR A 370 1.59 -18.87 -14.40
CA TYR A 370 0.94 -20.02 -15.02
C TYR A 370 0.10 -20.84 -14.01
N LEU A 371 0.56 -20.96 -12.76
CA LEU A 371 -0.14 -21.66 -11.68
C LEU A 371 -1.12 -20.76 -10.90
N GLY A 372 -1.52 -19.62 -11.48
CA GLY A 372 -2.38 -18.65 -10.79
C GLY A 372 -1.70 -17.97 -9.60
N TYR A 373 -0.40 -17.68 -9.71
CA TYR A 373 0.44 -17.09 -8.65
C TYR A 373 0.59 -17.98 -7.40
N LYS A 374 0.44 -19.29 -7.55
CA LYS A 374 0.80 -20.28 -6.52
C LYS A 374 2.28 -20.67 -6.63
N THR A 375 2.86 -21.15 -5.54
CA THR A 375 4.09 -21.97 -5.61
C THR A 375 3.76 -23.35 -6.19
N ILE A 376 4.77 -24.12 -6.61
CA ILE A 376 4.55 -25.49 -7.09
C ILE A 376 3.93 -26.34 -5.98
N GLU A 377 4.47 -26.26 -4.75
CA GLU A 377 3.90 -26.99 -3.60
C GLU A 377 2.45 -26.59 -3.30
N GLU A 378 2.13 -25.30 -3.33
CA GLU A 378 0.75 -24.83 -3.19
C GLU A 378 -0.13 -25.38 -4.32
N PHE A 379 0.34 -25.39 -5.56
CA PHE A 379 -0.43 -25.90 -6.71
C PHE A 379 -0.67 -27.42 -6.62
N ASP A 380 0.37 -28.20 -6.31
CA ASP A 380 0.31 -29.65 -6.21
C ASP A 380 -0.67 -30.09 -5.12
N LYS A 381 -0.69 -29.41 -3.96
CA LYS A 381 -1.66 -29.69 -2.87
C LYS A 381 -3.13 -29.57 -3.29
N PHE A 382 -3.46 -28.76 -4.28
CA PHE A 382 -4.84 -28.59 -4.76
C PHE A 382 -5.21 -29.50 -5.94
N ASN A 383 -4.24 -30.07 -6.66
CA ASN A 383 -4.48 -30.82 -7.90
C ASN A 383 -4.06 -32.29 -7.85
N LEU A 384 -3.45 -32.75 -6.75
CA LEU A 384 -3.11 -34.16 -6.52
C LEU A 384 -4.08 -34.83 -5.52
N ILE A 385 -5.33 -34.34 -5.43
CA ILE A 385 -6.43 -35.00 -4.72
C ILE A 385 -7.14 -35.97 -5.68
#